data_AF-A0A1H9UC48-F1
#
_entry.id   AF-A0A1H9UC48-F1
#
_cell.length_a   1.000
_cell.length_b   1.000
_cell.length_c   1.000
_cell.angle_alpha   90.00
_cell.angle_beta   90.00
_cell.angle_gamma   90.00
#
_symmetry.space_group_name_H-M   'P 1'
#
loop_
_entity.id
_entity.type
_entity.pdbx_description
1 polymer ?
#
loop_
_entity_poly.entity_id
_entity_poly.type
_entity_poly.pdbx_seq_one_letter_code
_entity_poly.pdbx_strand_id
1 'polypeptide(L)' 'MCVGEVAIDRGERVLIQLPVIGRIEAHLVWTHRDRSGFQLERVIRPDDFRALLAILKGKRAAR' A
#
# COMPACT_ATOMS: atom_id res chain seq x y z
N MET A 1 -4.89 4.11 12.36
CA MET A 1 -5.16 2.92 11.51
C MET A 1 -6.64 2.96 11.20
N CYS A 2 -7.03 2.98 9.93
CA CYS A 2 -8.44 2.86 9.57
C CYS A 2 -8.82 1.37 9.51
N VAL A 3 -9.99 1.02 10.03
CA VAL A 3 -10.55 -0.33 9.99
C VAL A 3 -11.98 -0.18 9.46
N GLY A 4 -12.29 -0.87 8.37
CA GLY A 4 -13.60 -0.79 7.70
C GLY A 4 -13.54 -0.10 6.33
N GLU A 5 -14.72 0.13 5.75
CA GLU A 5 -14.89 0.87 4.51
C GLU A 5 -14.49 2.33 4.75
N VAL A 6 -13.40 2.76 4.11
CA VAL A 6 -12.98 4.16 4.12
C VAL A 6 -13.43 4.74 2.79
N ALA A 7 -14.38 5.68 2.84
CA ALA A 7 -14.72 6.47 1.66
C ALA A 7 -13.48 7.30 1.29
N ILE A 8 -12.73 6.82 0.29
CA ILE A 8 -11.59 7.52 -0.29
C ILE A 8 -11.98 7.91 -1.71
N ASP A 9 -11.94 9.20 -1.99
CA ASP A 9 -12.30 9.75 -3.29
C ASP A 9 -11.07 9.99 -4.18
N ARG A 10 -11.29 9.97 -5.50
CA ARG A 10 -10.21 10.13 -6.48
C ARG A 10 -9.48 11.46 -6.25
N GLY A 11 -8.15 11.40 -6.16
CA GLY A 11 -7.31 12.57 -5.89
C GLY A 11 -6.95 12.76 -4.42
N GLU A 12 -7.56 12.02 -3.50
CA GLU A 12 -7.14 12.04 -2.10
C GLU A 12 -5.75 11.45 -1.90
N ARG A 13 -5.04 12.03 -0.93
CA ARG A 13 -3.69 11.63 -0.51
C ARG A 13 -3.79 10.85 0.78
N VAL A 14 -3.19 9.67 0.80
CA VAL A 14 -3.08 8.84 1.99
C VAL A 14 -1.62 8.56 2.30
N LEU A 15 -1.35 8.28 3.57
CA LEU A 15 -0.04 7.89 4.04
C LEU A 15 -0.02 6.39 4.31
N ILE A 16 0.63 5.62 3.43
CA ILE A 16 0.69 4.16 3.53
C ILE A 16 1.92 3.77 4.35
N GLN A 17 1.71 2.94 5.37
CA GLN A 17 2.79 2.30 6.12
C GLN A 17 3.13 0.96 5.48
N LEU A 18 4.26 0.90 4.77
CA LEU A 18 4.79 -0.33 4.20
C LEU A 18 5.84 -0.96 5.12
N PRO A 19 5.84 -2.30 5.29
CA PRO A 19 6.95 -2.99 5.94
C PRO A 19 8.29 -2.66 5.28
N VAL A 20 9.33 -2.44 6.09
CA VAL A 20 10.72 -2.13 5.69
C VAL A 20 10.90 -0.76 5.01
N ILE A 21 9.98 -0.34 4.14
CA ILE A 21 10.04 0.94 3.41
C ILE A 21 9.64 2.13 4.30
N GLY A 22 8.75 1.91 5.27
CA GLY A 22 8.24 2.96 6.14
C GLY A 22 7.00 3.65 5.56
N ARG A 23 6.86 4.95 5.82
CA ARG A 23 5.72 5.75 5.38
C ARG A 23 5.92 6.27 3.96
N ILE A 24 4.90 6.17 3.13
CA ILE A 24 4.92 6.71 1.78
C ILE A 24 3.59 7.39 1.46
N GLU A 25 3.65 8.58 0.90
CA GLU A 25 2.46 9.26 0.39
C GLU A 25 2.02 8.60 -0.90
N ALA A 26 0.71 8.43 -1.04
CA ALA A 26 0.10 7.78 -2.17
C ALA A 26 -1.23 8.44 -2.54
N HIS A 27 -1.50 8.54 -3.83
CA HIS A 27 -2.70 9.15 -4.39
C HIS A 27 -3.64 8.08 -4.92
N LEU A 28 -4.93 8.18 -4.62
CA LEU A 28 -5.92 7.28 -5.20
C LEU A 28 -6.07 7.53 -6.71
N VAL A 29 -5.77 6.50 -7.51
CA VAL A 29 -5.86 6.56 -8.98
C VAL A 29 -7.18 6.00 -9.49
N TRP A 30 -7.59 4.86 -8.92
CA TRP A 30 -8.80 4.15 -9.28
C TRP A 30 -9.38 3.40 -8.08
N THR A 31 -10.70 3.27 -8.08
CA THR A 31 -11.45 2.39 -7.17
C THR A 31 -12.35 1.51 -8.03
N HIS A 32 -12.37 0.22 -7.75
CA HIS A 32 -13.25 -0.74 -8.40
C HIS A 32 -13.69 -1.79 -7.39
N ARG A 33 -14.99 -1.79 -7.07
CA ARG A 33 -15.59 -2.66 -6.04
C ARG A 33 -14.86 -2.51 -4.70
N ASP A 34 -14.30 -3.58 -4.18
CA ASP A 34 -13.59 -3.70 -2.91
C ASP A 34 -12.09 -3.37 -3.01
N ARG A 35 -11.64 -2.85 -4.16
CA ARG A 35 -10.23 -2.58 -4.42
C ARG A 35 -9.98 -1.13 -4.82
N SER A 36 -8.85 -0.63 -4.33
CA SER A 36 -8.34 0.70 -4.63
C SER A 36 -6.90 0.59 -5.09
N GLY A 37 -6.55 1.30 -6.16
CA GLY A 37 -5.19 1.41 -6.66
C GLY A 37 -4.61 2.78 -6.37
N PHE A 38 -3.40 2.79 -5.81
CA PHE A 38 -2.70 4.01 -5.44
C PHE A 38 -1.42 4.20 -6.25
N GLN A 39 -1.16 5.44 -6.65
CA GLN A 39 0.14 5.86 -7.17
C GLN A 39 0.98 6.37 -6.02
N LEU A 40 2.20 5.86 -5.89
CA LEU A 40 3.14 6.29 -4.86
C LEU A 40 3.88 7.55 -5.32
N GLU A 41 4.09 8.48 -4.39
CA GLU A 41 4.88 9.70 -4.63
C GLU A 41 6.38 9.41 -4.82
N ARG A 42 6.83 8.20 -4.48
CA ARG A 42 8.21 7.75 -4.64
C ARG A 42 8.26 6.37 -5.27
N VAL A 43 9.23 6.16 -6.15
CA VAL A 43 9.53 4.85 -6.73
C VAL A 43 10.14 3.95 -5.65
N ILE A 44 9.58 2.74 -5.51
CA ILE A 44 10.18 1.70 -4.65
C ILE A 44 11.34 1.07 -5.41
N ARG A 45 12.53 1.06 -4.80
CA ARG A 45 13.71 0.44 -5.41
C ARG A 45 13.54 -1.08 -5.51
N PRO A 46 14.16 -1.74 -6.50
CA PRO A 46 14.03 -3.19 -6.67
C PRO A 46 14.40 -4.01 -5.42
N ASP A 47 15.41 -3.58 -4.65
CA ASP A 47 15.82 -4.26 -3.41
C ASP A 47 14.75 -4.18 -2.33
N ASP A 48 14.20 -2.98 -2.10
CA ASP A 48 13.12 -2.77 -1.13
C ASP A 48 11.85 -3.53 -1.53
N PHE A 49 11.55 -3.58 -2.83
CA PHE A 49 10.43 -4.34 -3.34
C PHE A 49 10.60 -5.85 -3.08
N ARG A 50 11.80 -6.40 -3.30
CA ARG A 50 12.11 -7.81 -2.96
C ARG A 50 11.96 -8.08 -1.46
N ALA A 51 12.47 -7.20 -0.61
CA ALA A 51 12.33 -7.33 0.84
C ALA A 51 10.86 -7.29 1.30
N LEU A 52 10.07 -6.38 0.72
CA LEU A 52 8.62 -6.29 0.97
C LEU A 52 7.92 -7.59 0.57
N LEU A 53 8.21 -8.14 -0.62
CA LEU A 53 7.62 -9.40 -1.08
C LEU A 53 7.97 -10.58 -0.16
N ALA A 54 9.20 -10.65 0.33
CA ALA A 54 9.63 -11.70 1.26
C ALA A 54 8.79 -11.68 2.55
N ILE A 55 8.55 -10.50 3.12
CA ILE A 55 7.73 -10.34 4.33
C ILE A 55 6.27 -10.70 4.08
N LEU A 56 5.68 -10.23 2.98
CA LEU A 56 4.27 -10.49 2.67
C LEU A 56 4.02 -11.97 2.36
N LYS A 57 4.95 -12.65 1.68
CA LYS A 57 4.88 -14.10 1.46
C LYS A 57 5.09 -14.88 2.75
N GLY A 58 6.04 -14.48 3.58
CA GLY A 58 6.31 -15.11 4.89
C GLY A 58 5.13 -15.02 5.86
N LYS A 59 4.39 -13.90 5.86
CA LYS A 59 3.18 -13.74 6.69
C LYS A 59 2.02 -14.66 6.32
N ARG A 60 2.02 -15.27 5.13
CA ARG A 60 0.92 -16.14 4.66
C ARG A 60 1.03 -17.58 5.20
N ALA A 61 2.18 -17.99 5.75
CA ALA A 61 2.41 -19.33 6.27
C ALA A 61 2.03 -19.51 7.76
N ALA A 62 1.58 -18.45 8.44
CA ALA A 62 1.26 -18.45 9.87
C ALA A 62 -0.24 -18.35 10.16
N ARG A 63 -1.11 -18.73 9.21
CA ARG A 63 -2.57 -18.73 9.40
C ARG A 63 -3.20 -20.01 8.89
#